data_AF-A0A434VY39-F1
#
_entry.id   AF-A0A434VY39-F1
#
_cell.length_a   1.000
_cell.length_b   1.000
_cell.length_c   1.000
_cell.angle_alpha   90.00
_cell.angle_beta   90.00
_cell.angle_gamma   90.00
#
_symmetry.space_group_name_H-M   'P 1'
#
loop_
_entity.id
_entity.type
_entity.pdbx_description
1 polymer ?
#
loop_
_entity_poly.entity_id
_entity_poly.type
_entity_poly.pdbx_seq_one_letter_code
_entity_poly.pdbx_strand_id
1 'polypeptide(L)'
;VIGGRGEAVVSDLTRHIAIPTIGIGASADCDGQILVIDDMIGMTVDRVPKFVKEYAHLRDVVSDAAARFAAEVRDRTFPGPDHVFAATPDKDNV
;
A
#
# COMPACT_ATOMS: atom_id res chain seq x y z
N VAL A 1 -6.69 -19.58 -5.07
CA VAL A 1 -5.97 -18.90 -3.97
C VAL A 1 -6.12 -19.72 -2.70
N ILE A 2 -5.03 -19.93 -1.96
CA ILE A 2 -5.00 -20.79 -0.77
C ILE A 2 -4.33 -20.01 0.37
N GLY A 3 -4.98 -19.98 1.53
CA GLY A 3 -4.46 -19.33 2.75
C GLY A 3 -5.03 -19.97 4.01
N GLY A 4 -4.35 -19.80 5.14
CA GLY A 4 -4.81 -20.32 6.43
C GLY A 4 -4.87 -21.86 6.49
N ARG A 5 -3.98 -22.54 5.77
CA ARG A 5 -3.81 -24.00 5.78
C ARG A 5 -2.34 -24.33 6.07
N GLY A 6 -2.08 -25.51 6.62
CA GLY A 6 -0.72 -25.96 6.90
C GLY A 6 0.06 -26.23 5.61
N GLU A 7 1.35 -25.89 5.62
CA GLU A 7 2.25 -25.98 4.45
C GLU A 7 2.22 -27.36 3.78
N ALA A 8 2.27 -28.45 4.55
CA ALA A 8 2.25 -29.81 4.02
C ALA A 8 1.02 -30.11 3.17
N VAL A 9 -0.17 -29.66 3.61
CA VAL A 9 -1.43 -29.87 2.89
C VAL A 9 -1.46 -29.06 1.58
N VAL A 10 -0.97 -27.83 1.63
CA VAL A 10 -0.95 -26.94 0.46
C VAL A 10 0.03 -27.45 -0.60
N SER A 11 1.19 -27.89 -0.16
CA SER A 11 2.24 -28.46 -1.02
C SER A 11 1.75 -29.73 -1.71
N ASP A 12 1.05 -30.59 -0.96
CA ASP A 12 0.43 -31.80 -1.53
C ASP A 12 -0.66 -31.47 -2.55
N LEU A 13 -1.56 -30.54 -2.22
CA LEU A 13 -2.62 -30.09 -3.12
C LEU A 13 -2.04 -29.55 -4.44
N THR A 14 -1.00 -28.71 -4.35
CA THR A 14 -0.38 -28.08 -5.53
C THR A 14 0.18 -29.12 -6.51
N ARG A 15 0.75 -30.21 -6.01
CA ARG A 15 1.28 -31.29 -6.86
C ARG A 15 0.20 -32.12 -7.56
N HIS A 16 -1.05 -32.11 -7.06
CA HIS A 16 -2.11 -33.00 -7.52
C HIS A 16 -3.15 -32.34 -8.42
N ILE A 17 -3.19 -31.01 -8.48
CA ILE A 17 -4.16 -30.28 -9.31
C ILE A 17 -3.48 -29.66 -10.52
N ALA A 18 -4.15 -29.69 -11.67
CA ALA A 18 -3.60 -29.15 -12.91
C ALA A 18 -3.73 -27.62 -13.03
N ILE A 19 -4.64 -27.01 -12.24
CA ILE A 19 -4.82 -25.56 -12.24
C ILE A 19 -3.76 -24.87 -11.38
N PRO A 20 -3.24 -23.69 -11.77
CA PRO A 20 -2.27 -22.97 -10.96
C PRO A 20 -2.79 -22.62 -9.56
N THR A 21 -1.91 -22.77 -8.58
CA THR A 21 -2.14 -22.41 -7.18
C THR A 21 -1.50 -21.07 -6.85
N ILE A 22 -2.20 -20.25 -6.08
CA ILE A 22 -1.71 -18.95 -5.61
C ILE A 22 -1.77 -18.94 -4.09
N GLY A 23 -0.61 -18.82 -3.44
CA GLY A 23 -0.44 -18.86 -1.99
C GLY A 23 -0.48 -17.48 -1.33
N ILE A 24 -1.04 -17.42 -0.13
CA ILE A 24 -0.87 -16.30 0.82
C ILE A 24 -0.64 -16.87 2.22
N GLY A 25 0.62 -16.80 2.69
CA GLY A 25 1.02 -17.44 3.94
C GLY A 25 0.73 -18.94 3.99
N ALA A 26 0.95 -19.62 2.86
CA ALA A 26 0.57 -21.01 2.63
C ALA A 26 1.81 -21.90 2.46
N SER A 27 2.29 -22.08 1.22
CA SER A 27 3.52 -22.81 0.91
C SER A 27 4.30 -22.12 -0.21
N ALA A 28 5.62 -22.23 -0.18
CA ALA A 28 6.49 -21.82 -1.28
C ALA A 28 6.31 -22.70 -2.53
N ASP A 29 5.73 -23.90 -2.39
CA ASP A 29 5.44 -24.81 -3.49
C ASP A 29 4.30 -24.31 -4.40
N CYS A 30 3.51 -23.30 -4.00
CA CYS A 30 2.49 -22.72 -4.86
C CYS A 30 3.10 -22.03 -6.09
N ASP A 31 2.43 -22.13 -7.25
CA ASP A 31 2.90 -21.60 -8.54
C ASP A 31 3.06 -20.06 -8.56
N GLY A 32 2.33 -19.38 -7.68
CA GLY A 32 2.48 -17.95 -7.45
C GLY A 32 2.15 -17.56 -6.01
N GLN A 33 2.49 -16.33 -5.67
CA GLN A 33 2.30 -15.78 -4.33
C GLN A 33 1.57 -14.44 -4.42
N ILE A 34 0.73 -14.15 -3.43
CA ILE A 34 0.11 -12.84 -3.26
C ILE A 34 0.26 -12.36 -1.81
N LEU A 35 0.32 -11.04 -1.65
CA LEU A 35 0.22 -10.33 -0.37
C LEU A 35 -0.78 -9.18 -0.54
N VAL A 36 -1.35 -8.70 0.56
CA VAL A 36 -2.09 -7.44 0.57
C VAL A 36 -1.07 -6.31 0.41
N ILE A 37 -1.35 -5.35 -0.48
CA ILE A 37 -0.38 -4.30 -0.80
C ILE A 37 -0.05 -3.44 0.43
N ASP A 38 -1.05 -3.09 1.25
CA ASP A 38 -0.86 -2.30 2.46
C ASP A 38 0.05 -3.01 3.49
N ASP A 39 -0.11 -4.33 3.64
CA ASP A 39 0.77 -5.15 4.47
C ASP A 39 2.19 -5.17 3.90
N MET A 40 2.31 -5.37 2.58
CA MET A 40 3.59 -5.50 1.88
C MET A 40 4.41 -4.19 1.90
N ILE A 41 3.76 -3.03 1.88
CA ILE A 41 4.43 -1.72 1.82
C ILE A 41 4.52 -1.02 3.19
N GLY A 42 4.17 -1.72 4.28
CA GLY A 42 4.31 -1.21 5.64
C GLY A 42 3.30 -0.12 6.02
N MET A 43 2.06 -0.24 5.52
CA MET A 43 0.94 0.66 5.85
C MET A 43 0.04 0.10 6.95
N THR A 44 0.03 -1.21 7.20
CA THR A 44 -0.82 -1.88 8.20
C THR A 44 -0.43 -1.53 9.63
N VAL A 45 -1.33 -0.88 10.38
CA VAL A 45 -1.09 -0.42 11.76
C VAL A 45 -1.27 -1.59 12.72
N ASP A 46 -0.44 -1.64 13.76
CA ASP A 46 -0.41 -2.67 14.81
C ASP A 46 0.23 -4.00 14.42
N ARG A 47 -0.55 -4.95 13.90
CA ARG A 47 -0.14 -6.35 13.80
C ARG A 47 -0.05 -6.81 12.35
N VAL A 48 1.15 -6.66 11.78
CA VAL A 48 1.51 -7.27 10.50
C VAL A 48 1.37 -8.81 10.61
N PRO A 49 0.62 -9.47 9.71
CA PRO A 49 0.50 -10.92 9.72
C PRO A 49 1.87 -11.60 9.58
N LYS A 50 2.11 -12.68 10.34
CA LYS A 50 3.42 -13.37 10.40
C LYS A 50 4.02 -13.82 9.05
N PHE A 51 3.17 -13.99 8.04
CA PHE A 51 3.57 -14.47 6.72
C PHE A 51 3.92 -13.32 5.75
N VAL A 52 3.72 -12.08 6.18
CA VAL A 52 4.03 -10.90 5.39
C VAL A 52 5.51 -10.60 5.56
N LYS A 53 6.15 -10.30 4.44
CA LYS A 53 7.42 -9.57 4.41
C LYS A 53 7.11 -8.15 4.00
N GLU A 54 7.47 -7.19 4.85
CA GLU A 54 7.42 -5.77 4.50
C GLU A 54 8.59 -5.45 3.56
N TYR A 55 8.30 -4.79 2.45
CA TYR A 55 9.26 -4.33 1.44
C TYR A 55 9.48 -2.81 1.49
N ALA A 56 8.67 -2.09 2.26
CA ALA A 56 8.81 -0.66 2.52
C ALA A 56 8.19 -0.32 3.88
N HIS A 57 8.50 0.88 4.39
CA HIS A 57 7.88 1.46 5.58
C HIS A 57 7.13 2.74 5.16
N LEU A 58 6.12 2.60 4.30
CA LEU A 58 5.44 3.77 3.73
C LEU A 58 4.65 4.57 4.75
N ARG A 59 4.30 3.99 5.91
CA ARG A 59 3.71 4.76 6.99
C ARG A 59 4.56 5.98 7.34
N ASP A 60 5.86 5.79 7.55
CA ASP A 60 6.75 6.86 8.00
C ASP A 60 6.83 7.96 6.93
N VAL A 61 6.94 7.55 5.67
CA VAL A 61 6.95 8.46 4.52
C VAL A 61 5.66 9.30 4.45
N VAL A 62 4.50 8.65 4.63
CA VAL A 62 3.20 9.33 4.60
C VAL A 62 3.03 10.24 5.82
N SER A 63 3.44 9.79 7.01
CA SER A 63 3.41 10.58 8.24
C SER A 63 4.28 11.84 8.13
N ASP A 64 5.49 11.70 7.60
CA ASP A 64 6.41 12.84 7.39
C ASP A 64 5.86 13.81 6.34
N ALA A 65 5.32 13.31 5.23
CA ALA A 65 4.70 14.14 4.20
C ALA A 65 3.51 14.93 4.76
N ALA A 66 2.63 14.28 5.52
CA ALA A 66 1.49 14.92 6.16
C ALA A 66 1.92 15.97 7.20
N ALA A 67 2.96 15.68 8.00
CA ALA A 67 3.50 16.62 8.98
C ALA A 67 4.10 17.87 8.30
N ARG A 68 4.87 17.69 7.23
CA ARG A 68 5.45 18.79 6.43
C ARG A 68 4.37 19.65 5.79
N PHE A 69 3.39 19.03 5.13
CA PHE A 69 2.25 19.75 4.55
C PHE A 69 1.52 20.57 5.63
N ALA A 70 1.25 19.96 6.79
CA ALA A 70 0.55 20.65 7.87
C ALA A 70 1.39 21.80 8.47
N ALA A 71 2.73 21.69 8.51
CA ALA A 71 3.61 22.78 8.90
C ALA A 71 3.54 23.93 7.89
N GLU A 72 3.69 23.64 6.59
CA GLU A 72 3.66 24.65 5.53
C GLU A 72 2.32 25.40 5.46
N VAL A 73 1.20 24.72 5.73
CA VAL A 73 -0.13 25.35 5.84
C VAL A 73 -0.21 26.28 7.06
N ARG A 74 0.30 25.86 8.22
CA ARG A 74 0.28 26.67 9.45
C ARG A 74 1.16 27.91 9.32
N ASP A 75 2.32 27.76 8.68
CA ASP A 75 3.28 28.84 8.44
C ASP A 75 2.89 29.70 7.22
N ARG A 76 1.79 29.35 6.53
CA ARG A 76 1.28 30.01 5.33
C ARG A 76 2.30 30.06 4.18
N THR A 77 3.24 29.13 4.14
CA THR A 77 4.16 28.94 3.01
C THR A 77 3.52 28.12 1.89
N PHE A 78 2.53 27.29 2.22
CA PHE A 78 1.64 26.64 1.27
C PHE A 78 0.19 27.17 1.41
N PRO A 79 -0.54 27.38 0.31
CA PRO A 79 -0.09 27.28 -1.08
C PRO A 79 0.83 28.44 -1.48
N GLY A 80 1.85 28.13 -2.28
CA GLY A 80 2.66 29.14 -2.97
C GLY A 80 2.00 29.61 -4.28
N PRO A 81 2.59 30.59 -4.98
CA PRO A 81 2.04 31.15 -6.23
C PRO A 81 1.77 30.09 -7.33
N ASP A 82 2.59 29.05 -7.43
CA ASP A 82 2.43 27.98 -8.41
C ASP A 82 1.27 27.01 -8.08
N HIS A 83 0.71 27.11 -6.87
CA HIS A 83 -0.32 26.21 -6.35
C HIS A 83 -1.68 26.91 -6.20
N VAL A 84 -1.85 28.08 -6.82
CA VAL A 84 -3.10 28.83 -6.87
C VAL A 84 -3.48 29.15 -8.32
N PHE A 85 -4.76 29.08 -8.64
CA PHE A 85 -5.24 29.58 -9.93
C PHE A 85 -5.24 31.11 -9.92
N ALA A 86 -4.81 31.72 -11.01
CA ALA A 86 -4.97 33.16 -11.21
C ALA A 86 -6.45 33.51 -11.31
N ALA A 87 -6.86 34.62 -10.70
CA ALA A 87 -8.21 35.15 -10.90
C ALA A 87 -8.37 35.57 -12.36
N THR A 88 -9.33 34.96 -13.07
CA THR A 88 -9.73 35.42 -14.39
C THR A 88 -10.43 36.78 -14.22
N PRO A 89 -10.10 37.82 -15.01
CA PRO A 89 -10.85 39.07 -14.96
C PRO A 89 -12.32 38.81 -15.27
N ASP A 90 -13.21 39.39 -14.45
CA ASP A 90 -14.65 39.34 -14.67
C ASP A 90 -15.00 40.06 -15.98
N LYS A 91 -15.80 39.43 -16.84
CA LYS A 91 -16.13 39.96 -18.18
C LYS A 91 -17.17 41.08 -18.15
N ASP A 92 -17.68 41.43 -16.97
CA ASP A 92 -18.78 42.38 -16.80
C ASP A 92 -18.33 43.81 -16.42
N ASN A 93 -17.02 44.10 -16.44
CA ASN A 93 -16.46 45.44 -16.21
C ASN A 93 -15.72 45.99 -17.46
N VAL A 94 -16.40 46.04 -18.61
CA VAL A 94 -16.01 46.84 -19.79
C VAL A 94 -17.16 47.77 -20.19
#